data_AF-A0A945ALT5-F1
#
_entry.id   AF-A0A945ALT5-F1
#
_cell.length_a   1.000
_cell.length_b   1.000
_cell.length_c   1.000
_cell.angle_alpha   90.00
_cell.angle_beta   90.00
_cell.angle_gamma   90.00
#
_symmetry.space_group_name_H-M   'P 1'
#
loop_
_entity.id
_entity.type
_entity.pdbx_description
1 polymer ?
#
loop_
_entity_poly.entity_id
_entity_poly.type
_entity_poly.pdbx_seq_one_letter_code
_entity_poly.pdbx_strand_id
1 'polypeptide(L)' 'MNQTNQNTTILVTGADGFIGSHLTEALVHAGYNVRAFVLYNSFNSWGWLDHCGEDVKGKFEIFAGDIRDPHG' A
#
# COMPACT_ATOMS: atom_id res chain seq x y z
N MET A 1 20.71 -6.01 -13.38
CA MET A 1 20.01 -5.81 -12.10
C MET A 1 19.88 -4.31 -11.90
N ASN A 2 18.68 -3.75 -12.06
CA ASN A 2 18.47 -2.32 -11.88
C ASN A 2 18.63 -1.99 -10.40
N GLN A 3 19.49 -1.02 -10.08
CA GLN A 3 19.63 -0.49 -8.73
C GLN A 3 18.28 0.11 -8.33
N THR A 4 17.55 -0.56 -7.44
CA THR A 4 16.32 0.00 -6.86
C THR A 4 16.75 1.16 -5.98
N ASN A 5 16.22 2.34 -6.29
CA ASN A 5 16.57 3.56 -5.58
C ASN A 5 15.91 3.49 -4.19
N GLN A 6 16.64 2.97 -3.20
CA GLN A 6 16.18 2.72 -1.82
C GLN A 6 15.61 3.95 -1.11
N ASN A 7 15.75 5.14 -1.70
CA ASN A 7 15.27 6.40 -1.18
C ASN A 7 13.94 6.90 -1.79
N THR A 8 13.37 6.19 -2.77
CA THR A 8 12.08 6.59 -3.37
C THR A 8 10.93 5.85 -2.71
N THR A 9 9.97 6.59 -2.17
CA THR A 9 8.70 6.03 -1.67
C THR A 9 7.66 6.04 -2.78
N ILE A 10 7.00 4.90 -3.00
CA ILE A 10 5.91 4.76 -3.98
C ILE A 10 4.57 4.85 -3.24
N LEU A 11 3.73 5.79 -3.65
CA LEU A 11 2.35 5.89 -3.18
C LEU A 11 1.42 5.08 -4.09
N VAL A 12 0.68 4.13 -3.52
CA VAL A 12 -0.35 3.37 -4.24
C VAL A 12 -1.71 3.84 -3.77
N THR A 13 -2.50 4.47 -4.65
CA THR A 13 -3.89 4.88 -4.37
C THR A 13 -4.86 3.75 -4.69
N GLY A 14 -5.85 3.52 -3.82
CA GLY A 14 -6.75 2.37 -3.94
C GLY A 14 -6.05 1.05 -3.60
N ALA A 15 -5.10 1.11 -2.67
CA ALA A 15 -4.27 -0.03 -2.27
C ALA A 15 -5.05 -1.13 -1.55
N ASP A 16 -6.23 -0.80 -1.02
CA ASP A 16 -7.18 -1.74 -0.40
C ASP A 16 -7.97 -2.58 -1.41
N GLY A 17 -8.00 -2.15 -2.67
CA GLY A 17 -8.69 -2.84 -3.76
C GLY A 17 -7.88 -4.00 -4.36
N PHE A 18 -8.53 -4.82 -5.19
CA PHE A 18 -7.94 -6.04 -5.76
C PHE A 18 -6.58 -5.82 -6.44
N ILE A 19 -6.48 -4.92 -7.43
CA ILE A 19 -5.22 -4.69 -8.16
C ILE A 19 -4.21 -3.92 -7.29
N GLY A 20 -4.68 -2.94 -6.51
CA GLY A 20 -3.82 -2.10 -5.67
C GLY A 20 -3.10 -2.89 -4.59
N SER A 21 -3.75 -3.89 -3.99
CA SER A 21 -3.14 -4.74 -2.97
C SER A 21 -2.02 -5.61 -3.54
N HIS A 22 -2.26 -6.25 -4.69
CA HIS A 22 -1.26 -7.09 -5.36
C HIS A 22 -0.07 -6.26 -5.86
N LEU A 23 -0.32 -5.04 -6.35
CA LEU A 23 0.76 -4.11 -6.71
C LEU A 23 1.59 -3.71 -5.48
N THR A 24 0.93 -3.45 -4.35
CA THR A 24 1.60 -3.15 -3.08
C THR A 24 2.53 -4.30 -2.68
N GLU A 25 2.04 -5.55 -2.70
CA GLU A 25 2.84 -6.74 -2.40
C GLU A 25 4.04 -6.87 -3.35
N ALA A 26 3.82 -6.75 -4.66
CA ALA A 26 4.87 -6.87 -5.66
C ALA A 26 5.97 -5.79 -5.50
N LEU A 27 5.60 -4.57 -5.13
CA LEU A 27 6.55 -3.47 -4.88
C LEU A 27 7.35 -3.69 -3.60
N VAL A 28 6.73 -4.20 -2.54
CA VAL A 28 7.42 -4.59 -1.30
C VAL A 28 8.42 -5.72 -1.60
N HIS A 29 8.02 -6.75 -2.35
CA HIS A 29 8.93 -7.84 -2.77
C HIS A 29 10.09 -7.36 -3.62
N ALA A 30 9.86 -6.36 -4.47
CA ALA A 30 10.91 -5.71 -5.25
C ALA A 30 11.84 -4.79 -4.42
N GLY A 31 11.59 -4.65 -3.11
CA GLY A 31 12.42 -3.91 -2.18
C GLY A 31 12.21 -2.39 -2.23
N TYR A 32 11.03 -1.93 -2.65
CA TYR A 32 10.66 -0.52 -2.58
C TYR A 32 10.01 -0.17 -1.24
N ASN A 33 10.16 1.09 -0.82
CA ASN A 33 9.34 1.66 0.24
C ASN A 33 7.96 1.98 -0.33
N VAL A 34 6.90 1.42 0.26
CA VAL A 34 5.53 1.58 -0.24
C VAL A 34 4.67 2.26 0.82
N ARG A 35 3.93 3.29 0.41
CA ARG A 35 2.81 3.88 1.15
C ARG A 35 1.51 3.48 0.46
N ALA A 36 0.70 2.68 1.14
CA ALA A 36 -0.60 2.22 0.69
C ALA A 36 -1.68 3.21 1.13
N PHE A 37 -2.25 3.94 0.18
CA PHE A 37 -3.39 4.81 0.40
C PHE A 37 -4.68 3.99 0.24
N VAL A 38 -5.30 3.69 1.38
CA VAL A 38 -6.53 2.91 1.51
C VAL A 38 -7.73 3.81 1.84
N LEU A 39 -8.92 3.45 1.35
CA LEU A 39 -10.13 4.16 1.72
C LEU A 39 -10.44 3.96 3.22
N TYR A 40 -10.50 5.04 3.99
CA TYR A 40 -10.95 4.92 5.38
C TYR A 40 -12.38 4.39 5.42
N ASN A 41 -12.67 3.51 6.38
CA ASN A 41 -13.99 2.91 6.53
C ASN A 41 -14.28 2.60 8.00
N SER A 42 -15.56 2.42 8.33
CA SER A 42 -16.03 2.15 9.70
C SER A 42 -15.63 0.79 10.25
N PHE A 43 -15.13 -0.12 9.40
CA PHE A 43 -14.68 -1.45 9.80
C PHE A 43 -13.20 -1.48 10.17
N ASN A 44 -12.47 -0.36 10.00
CA ASN A 44 -11.03 -0.28 10.17
C ASN A 44 -10.27 -1.35 9.36
N SER A 45 -10.81 -1.70 8.19
CA SER A 45 -10.24 -2.69 7.27
C SER A 45 -9.35 -1.98 6.24
N TRP A 46 -8.26 -2.63 5.84
CA TRP A 46 -7.42 -2.21 4.71
C TRP A 46 -7.76 -3.00 3.43
N GLY A 47 -8.97 -3.58 3.38
CA GLY A 47 -9.46 -4.38 2.27
C GLY A 47 -8.62 -5.65 2.07
N TRP A 48 -8.15 -5.86 0.85
CA TRP A 48 -7.34 -7.04 0.53
C TRP A 48 -6.00 -7.08 1.29
N LEU A 49 -5.48 -5.94 1.73
CA LEU A 49 -4.21 -5.86 2.49
C LEU A 49 -4.31 -6.40 3.92
N ASP A 50 -5.53 -6.57 4.48
CA ASP A 50 -5.71 -7.24 5.78
C ASP A 50 -5.24 -8.71 5.74
N HIS A 51 -5.15 -9.29 4.54
CA HIS A 51 -4.81 -10.69 4.27
C HIS A 51 -3.57 -10.84 3.37
N CYS A 52 -2.73 -9.80 3.27
CA CYS A 52 -1.48 -9.88 2.51
C CYS A 52 -0.55 -10.98 3.06
N GLY A 53 0.42 -11.42 2.24
CA GLY A 53 1.41 -12.42 2.66
C GLY A 53 2.13 -12.01 3.95
N GLU A 54 2.41 -12.99 4.82
CA GLU A 54 3.14 -12.77 6.09
C GLU A 54 4.54 -12.17 5.85
N ASP A 55 5.14 -12.41 4.70
CA ASP A 55 6.40 -11.83 4.27
C ASP A 55 6.27 -10.39 3.76
N VAL A 56 5.06 -9.86 3.55
CA VAL A 56 4.77 -8.46 3.19
C VAL A 56 4.22 -7.69 4.38
N LYS A 57 3.48 -8.35 5.26
CA LYS A 57 2.80 -7.75 6.41
C LYS A 57 3.75 -6.87 7.24
N GLY A 58 3.36 -5.61 7.44
CA GLY A 58 4.14 -4.63 8.19
C GLY A 58 5.34 -4.04 7.44
N LYS A 59 5.54 -4.34 6.15
CA LYS A 59 6.62 -3.78 5.30
C LYS A 59 6.15 -2.66 4.38
N PHE A 60 5.00 -2.09 4.65
CA PHE A 60 4.44 -0.93 3.97
C PHE A 60 3.79 0.01 5.00
N GLU A 61 3.69 1.29 4.67
CA GLU A 61 2.98 2.28 5.46
C GLU A 61 1.51 2.33 5.03
N ILE A 62 0.58 2.43 5.99
CA ILE A 62 -0.84 2.69 5.72
C ILE A 62 -1.12 4.19 5.85
N PHE A 63 -1.71 4.76 4.80
CA PHE A 63 -2.36 6.07 4.85
C PHE A 63 -3.85 5.88 4.57
N ALA A 64 -4.69 6.03 5.60
CA ALA A 64 -6.14 5.92 5.45
C ALA A 64 -6.74 7.30 5.18
N GLY A 65 -7.54 7.42 4.13
CA GLY A 65 -8.18 8.68 3.72
C GLY A 65 -9.17 8.47 2.57
N ASP A 66 -9.76 9.54 2.04
CA ASP A 66 -10.53 9.51 0.80
C ASP A 66 -9.76 10.31 -0.27
N ILE A 67 -9.40 9.68 -1.39
CA ILE A 67 -8.68 10.34 -2.49
C ILE A 67 -9.43 11.56 -3.06
N ARG A 68 -10.74 11.65 -2.80
CA ARG A 68 -11.60 12.77 -3.21
C ARG A 68 -11.59 13.93 -2.21
N ASP A 69 -11.07 13.72 -1.00
CA ASP A 69 -10.93 14.74 0.04
C ASP A 69 -9.57 15.45 -0.08
N PRO A 70 -9.54 16.78 -0.31
CA PRO A 70 -8.28 17.53 -0.38
C PRO A 70 -7.54 17.65 0.98
N HIS A 71 -8.15 17.25 2.08
CA HIS A 71 -7.58 17.30 3.43
C HIS A 71 -7.19 15.93 4.01
N GLY A 72 -7.49 14.84 3.29
CA GLY A 72 -7.23 13.47 3.72
C GLY A 72 -8.50 12.71 4.09
#